data_AF-A0A3C1PKF6-F1
#
_entry.id   AF-A0A3C1PKF6-F1
#
_cell.length_a   1.000
_cell.length_b   1.000
_cell.length_c   1.000
_cell.angle_alpha   90.00
_cell.angle_beta   90.00
_cell.angle_gamma   90.00
#
_symmetry.space_group_name_H-M   'P 1'
#
loop_
_entity.id
_entity.type
_entity.pdbx_description
1 polymer ?
#
loop_
_entity_poly.entity_id
_entity_poly.type
_entity_poly.pdbx_seq_one_letter_code
_entity_poly.pdbx_strand_id
1 'polypeptide(L)'
;MNAYSGFIAPSKSPLVWKKIKQQVPYYCTYPASNKTIFPLSWGFDNEVFYSSIYQSAVPAELQVKGDNGERLLPSGLDLASVFGNQFAENLLSADLQKYPSLKKVIENLKSNFKNNSNNSDFNNTLYNQWLNAIAVQWSDTVSSINGNADNNIWQTKRLQTGLATWATLRHATLLVNERVSAECGEGGFEDILMRAPRGFVEPDPYTFGSIAALFENATSYVSKATANKNDITEKSSLYDGIMLRLKDAASEARLFQAMAEKEKKGLQLTKEEHEKILYIARVAEHLFLVFNSLANKDYALSHPDPMPKIVDVAGDPSVSNYLMAAVGNSMEWNYIVPFYGRHQIVKGSVYSYYEFESNQLLNDSEWREKVGQASFLPWIKPYISKQTVTQRPQTNY
;
A
#
# COMPACT_ATOMS: atom_id res chain seq x y z
N MET A 1 1.46 26.35 -11.09
CA MET A 1 2.08 25.01 -11.16
C MET A 1 2.00 24.33 -9.78
N ASN A 2 0.78 24.12 -9.23
CA ASN A 2 0.59 23.49 -7.91
C ASN A 2 -0.30 22.23 -7.97
N ALA A 3 -0.65 21.74 -9.17
CA ALA A 3 -1.67 20.70 -9.33
C ALA A 3 -1.30 19.37 -8.62
N TYR A 4 -0.01 19.05 -8.53
CA TYR A 4 0.48 17.79 -7.98
C TYR A 4 1.17 17.91 -6.62
N SER A 5 1.31 19.13 -6.07
CA SER A 5 2.20 19.36 -4.91
C SER A 5 1.73 18.66 -3.63
N GLY A 6 0.45 18.28 -3.52
CA GLY A 6 -0.06 17.47 -2.43
C GLY A 6 -0.13 15.97 -2.73
N PHE A 7 0.08 15.55 -3.98
CA PHE A 7 -0.07 14.16 -4.42
C PHE A 7 1.26 13.41 -4.55
N ILE A 8 2.37 14.13 -4.77
CA ILE A 8 3.72 13.55 -4.89
C ILE A 8 4.61 14.00 -3.73
N ALA A 9 5.65 13.23 -3.43
CA ALA A 9 6.69 13.64 -2.49
C ALA A 9 7.59 14.76 -3.07
N PRO A 10 8.18 15.61 -2.22
CA PRO A 10 9.15 16.62 -2.66
C PRO A 10 10.42 15.99 -3.25
N SER A 11 11.21 16.76 -3.99
CA SER A 11 12.44 16.31 -4.62
C SER A 11 13.65 16.47 -3.70
N LYS A 12 14.65 15.60 -3.87
CA LYS A 12 15.98 15.75 -3.28
C LYS A 12 16.89 16.77 -3.97
N SER A 13 16.48 17.32 -5.13
CA SER A 13 17.28 18.24 -5.94
C SER A 13 16.72 19.66 -5.91
N PRO A 14 17.58 20.70 -5.80
CA PRO A 14 17.13 22.08 -5.86
C PRO A 14 16.65 22.46 -7.26
N LEU A 15 15.61 23.30 -7.30
CA LEU A 15 15.07 23.84 -8.55
C LEU A 15 15.95 24.92 -9.16
N VAL A 16 15.97 24.99 -10.50
CA VAL A 16 16.61 26.10 -11.25
C VAL A 16 15.86 27.42 -11.04
N TRP A 17 14.54 27.38 -10.78
CA TRP A 17 13.65 28.54 -10.78
C TRP A 17 13.64 29.29 -9.43
N LYS A 18 14.15 30.52 -9.40
CA LYS A 18 14.28 31.36 -8.18
C LYS A 18 12.98 31.67 -7.41
N LYS A 19 11.82 31.60 -8.08
CA LYS A 19 10.50 31.91 -7.49
C LYS A 19 9.70 30.66 -7.06
N ILE A 20 10.19 29.46 -7.35
CA ILE A 20 9.58 28.20 -6.93
C ILE A 20 10.48 27.62 -5.83
N LYS A 21 10.10 27.84 -4.57
CA LYS A 21 10.81 27.23 -3.44
C LYS A 21 10.35 25.78 -3.31
N GLN A 22 11.23 24.84 -3.58
CA GLN A 22 11.07 23.45 -3.15
C GLN A 22 12.16 23.19 -2.11
N GLN A 23 11.74 22.89 -0.88
CA GLN A 23 12.66 22.47 0.18
C GLN A 23 12.95 20.99 -0.02
N VAL A 24 14.22 20.63 0.13
CA VAL A 24 14.64 19.22 0.21
C VAL A 24 13.96 18.65 1.46
N PRO A 25 13.30 17.48 1.37
CA PRO A 25 12.66 16.89 2.53
C PRO A 25 13.68 16.61 3.63
N TYR A 26 13.28 16.86 4.89
CA TYR A 26 14.14 16.61 6.07
C TYR A 26 14.66 15.18 6.20
N TYR A 27 13.92 14.21 5.65
CA TYR A 27 14.32 12.82 5.65
C TYR A 27 15.38 12.47 4.61
N CYS A 28 15.68 13.36 3.65
CA CYS A 28 16.72 13.09 2.65
C CYS A 28 18.11 13.25 3.28
N THR A 29 18.84 12.15 3.39
CA THR A 29 20.18 12.12 3.96
C THR A 29 21.21 12.67 2.98
N TYR A 30 20.99 12.43 1.68
CA TYR A 30 21.93 12.75 0.60
C TYR A 30 21.30 13.65 -0.47
N PRO A 31 21.13 14.97 -0.20
CA PRO A 31 20.55 15.90 -1.15
C PRO A 31 21.45 16.09 -2.37
N ALA A 32 20.85 16.26 -3.54
CA ALA A 32 21.62 16.56 -4.75
C ALA A 32 22.06 18.04 -4.74
N SER A 33 23.32 18.29 -5.11
CA SER A 33 23.85 19.65 -5.25
C SER A 33 23.51 20.30 -6.60
N ASN A 34 23.25 19.47 -7.62
CA ASN A 34 22.97 19.92 -8.98
C ASN A 34 21.54 20.43 -9.11
N LYS A 35 21.37 21.58 -9.75
CA LYS A 35 20.03 22.12 -10.04
C LYS A 35 19.40 21.37 -11.20
N THR A 36 18.12 21.02 -11.06
CA THR A 36 17.36 20.30 -12.09
C THR A 36 16.19 21.14 -12.61
N ILE A 37 15.93 21.08 -13.92
CA ILE A 37 14.79 21.76 -14.55
C ILE A 37 13.49 21.02 -14.21
N PHE A 38 13.52 19.68 -14.25
CA PHE A 38 12.40 18.79 -13.93
C PHE A 38 12.80 17.85 -12.80
N PRO A 39 12.71 18.29 -11.53
CA PRO A 39 13.02 17.42 -10.41
C PRO A 39 12.03 16.27 -10.30
N LEU A 40 12.53 15.06 -10.07
CA LEU A 40 11.70 13.89 -9.78
C LEU A 40 11.29 13.87 -8.31
N SER A 41 10.18 13.20 -8.02
CA SER A 41 9.71 12.99 -6.66
C SER A 41 10.69 12.11 -5.88
N TRP A 42 10.97 12.48 -4.62
CA TRP A 42 11.85 11.74 -3.73
C TRP A 42 11.12 11.41 -2.44
N GLY A 43 10.30 10.36 -2.47
CA GLY A 43 9.66 9.82 -1.28
C GLY A 43 10.65 9.20 -0.30
N PHE A 44 10.19 8.98 0.93
CA PHE A 44 11.03 8.32 1.93
C PHE A 44 11.41 6.88 1.55
N ASP A 45 10.57 6.21 0.77
CA ASP A 45 10.90 4.91 0.20
C ASP A 45 12.06 5.00 -0.82
N ASN A 46 12.13 6.07 -1.63
CA ASN A 46 13.32 6.32 -2.47
C ASN A 46 14.59 6.52 -1.63
N GLU A 47 14.48 7.22 -0.50
CA GLU A 47 15.60 7.38 0.44
C GLU A 47 16.07 6.03 0.99
N VAL A 48 15.13 5.15 1.38
CA VAL A 48 15.44 3.80 1.87
C VAL A 48 16.14 2.98 0.80
N PHE A 49 15.59 2.91 -0.42
CA PHE A 49 16.17 2.12 -1.49
C PHE A 49 17.52 2.64 -1.96
N TYR A 50 17.69 3.96 -2.03
CA TYR A 50 18.97 4.57 -2.38
C TYR A 50 20.06 4.27 -1.33
N SER A 51 19.70 4.33 -0.05
CA SER A 51 20.64 4.13 1.05
C SER A 51 20.98 2.65 1.29
N SER A 52 20.06 1.75 0.97
CA SER A 52 20.19 0.30 1.19
C SER A 52 20.94 -0.43 0.07
N ILE A 53 21.38 0.27 -0.97
CA ILE A 53 22.28 -0.23 -2.00
C ILE A 53 23.67 0.40 -1.90
N TYR A 54 24.63 -0.15 -2.62
CA TYR A 54 25.98 0.39 -2.69
C TYR A 54 25.98 1.80 -3.30
N GLN A 55 26.62 2.73 -2.60
CA GLN A 55 26.85 4.10 -3.05
C GLN A 55 28.31 4.47 -2.78
N SER A 56 29.09 4.72 -3.82
CA SER A 56 30.51 5.07 -3.64
C SER A 56 30.72 6.43 -2.94
N ALA A 57 29.72 7.32 -3.02
CA ALA A 57 29.76 8.67 -2.47
C ALA A 57 29.41 8.77 -0.97
N VAL A 58 28.97 7.68 -0.32
CA VAL A 58 28.66 7.68 1.13
C VAL A 58 29.87 7.23 1.95
N PRO A 59 29.93 7.56 3.27
CA PRO A 59 31.00 7.09 4.16
C PRO A 59 31.21 5.58 4.07
N ALA A 60 32.46 5.13 4.17
CA ALA A 60 32.85 3.74 3.91
C ALA A 60 32.07 2.72 4.77
N GLU A 61 31.74 3.09 6.00
CA GLU A 61 30.97 2.30 6.95
C GLU A 61 29.46 2.21 6.64
N LEU A 62 28.98 2.99 5.67
CA LEU A 62 27.60 2.96 5.15
C LEU A 62 27.53 2.43 3.72
N GLN A 63 28.66 2.11 3.09
CA GLN A 63 28.68 1.47 1.77
C GLN A 63 28.19 0.02 1.91
N VAL A 64 27.06 -0.29 1.27
CA VAL A 64 26.45 -1.63 1.34
C VAL A 64 27.18 -2.60 0.40
N LYS A 65 28.26 -3.20 0.91
CA LYS A 65 29.08 -4.21 0.23
C LYS A 65 29.45 -5.34 1.18
N GLY A 66 29.71 -6.51 0.62
CA GLY A 66 30.16 -7.71 1.30
C GLY A 66 31.43 -8.25 0.67
N ASP A 67 31.90 -9.39 1.19
CA ASP A 67 33.13 -10.04 0.69
C ASP A 67 33.03 -10.41 -0.80
N ASN A 68 31.82 -10.70 -1.28
CA ASN A 68 31.53 -11.14 -2.64
C ASN A 68 30.95 -10.02 -3.54
N GLY A 69 31.14 -8.75 -3.17
CA GLY A 69 30.77 -7.61 -4.00
C GLY A 69 29.72 -6.69 -3.40
N GLU A 70 29.16 -5.84 -4.25
CA GLU A 70 28.27 -4.73 -3.88
C GLU A 70 26.79 -5.17 -3.86
N ARG A 71 25.95 -4.53 -3.03
CA ARG A 71 24.50 -4.71 -3.12
C ARG A 71 23.96 -3.72 -4.14
N LEU A 72 23.60 -4.21 -5.33
CA LEU A 72 23.20 -3.35 -6.45
C LEU A 72 21.69 -3.11 -6.55
N LEU A 73 20.89 -3.95 -5.87
CA LEU A 73 19.44 -3.85 -5.85
C LEU A 73 18.92 -3.85 -4.41
N PRO A 74 17.92 -3.03 -4.11
CA PRO A 74 17.22 -3.05 -2.84
C PRO A 74 16.19 -4.19 -2.81
N SER A 75 15.43 -4.29 -1.73
CA SER A 75 14.21 -5.11 -1.65
C SER A 75 13.08 -4.32 -0.97
N GLY A 76 11.82 -4.61 -1.30
CA GLY A 76 10.68 -4.11 -0.53
C GLY A 76 10.74 -4.47 0.96
N LEU A 77 11.45 -5.55 1.31
CA LEU A 77 11.74 -5.92 2.69
C LEU A 77 12.60 -4.89 3.41
N ASP A 78 13.46 -4.14 2.71
CA ASP A 78 14.25 -3.04 3.32
C ASP A 78 13.32 -1.95 3.84
N LEU A 79 12.32 -1.58 3.03
CA LEU A 79 11.32 -0.58 3.38
C LEU A 79 10.45 -1.04 4.56
N ALA A 80 9.94 -2.27 4.50
CA ALA A 80 9.15 -2.82 5.59
C ALA A 80 9.96 -2.91 6.90
N SER A 81 11.23 -3.30 6.82
CA SER A 81 12.14 -3.33 7.97
C SER A 81 12.36 -1.93 8.54
N VAL A 82 12.57 -0.91 7.71
CA VAL A 82 12.73 0.49 8.14
C VAL A 82 11.47 1.04 8.82
N PHE A 83 10.28 0.62 8.38
CA PHE A 83 9.02 0.94 9.06
C PHE A 83 8.75 0.10 10.32
N GLY A 84 9.70 -0.75 10.71
CA GLY A 84 9.69 -1.46 11.97
C GLY A 84 9.00 -2.81 11.93
N ASN A 85 8.87 -3.44 10.75
CA ASN A 85 8.36 -4.80 10.65
C ASN A 85 9.47 -5.82 10.97
N GLN A 86 9.40 -6.44 12.15
CA GLN A 86 10.42 -7.42 12.57
C GLN A 86 10.40 -8.68 11.70
N PHE A 87 9.23 -9.08 11.18
CA PHE A 87 9.13 -10.23 10.28
C PHE A 87 9.91 -10.01 8.98
N ALA A 88 9.80 -8.84 8.36
CA ALA A 88 10.58 -8.45 7.18
C ALA A 88 12.08 -8.41 7.48
N GLU A 89 12.48 -7.88 8.64
CA GLU A 89 13.89 -7.85 9.04
C GLU A 89 14.47 -9.25 9.24
N ASN A 90 13.67 -10.18 9.78
CA ASN A 90 14.05 -11.58 9.86
C ASN A 90 14.20 -12.22 8.47
N LEU A 91 13.34 -11.87 7.51
CA LEU A 91 13.46 -12.33 6.12
C LEU A 91 14.73 -11.79 5.43
N LEU A 92 15.23 -10.61 5.85
CA LEU A 92 16.50 -10.04 5.37
C LEU A 92 17.76 -10.66 6.00
N SER A 93 17.64 -11.66 6.88
CA SER A 93 18.80 -12.21 7.61
C SER A 93 19.96 -12.63 6.71
N ALA A 94 19.68 -13.23 5.55
CA ALA A 94 20.71 -13.62 4.59
C ALA A 94 21.42 -12.41 3.96
N ASP A 95 20.67 -11.34 3.64
CA ASP A 95 21.23 -10.10 3.11
C ASP A 95 22.05 -9.36 4.18
N LEU A 96 21.59 -9.35 5.43
CA LEU A 96 22.33 -8.74 6.54
C LEU A 96 23.66 -9.45 6.83
N GLN A 97 23.70 -10.77 6.67
CA GLN A 97 24.95 -11.54 6.77
C GLN A 97 25.86 -11.27 5.58
N LYS A 98 25.31 -11.21 4.36
CA LYS A 98 26.06 -10.95 3.14
C LYS A 98 26.60 -9.52 3.07
N TYR A 99 25.87 -8.54 3.60
CA TYR A 99 26.19 -7.11 3.57
C TYR A 99 26.12 -6.50 4.98
N PRO A 100 27.16 -6.67 5.84
CA PRO A 100 27.11 -6.26 7.24
C PRO A 100 26.76 -4.78 7.48
N SER A 101 27.20 -3.88 6.59
CA SER A 101 26.88 -2.44 6.66
C SER A 101 25.38 -2.15 6.54
N LEU A 102 24.60 -3.04 5.90
CA LEU A 102 23.16 -2.88 5.70
C LEU A 102 22.41 -2.75 7.03
N LYS A 103 22.85 -3.47 8.07
CA LYS A 103 22.24 -3.37 9.39
C LYS A 103 22.30 -1.94 9.94
N LYS A 104 23.48 -1.33 9.89
CA LYS A 104 23.69 0.05 10.34
C LYS A 104 22.90 1.05 9.49
N VAL A 105 22.82 0.81 8.17
CA VAL A 105 21.99 1.62 7.27
C VAL A 105 20.51 1.55 7.65
N ILE A 106 19.96 0.36 7.86
CA ILE A 106 18.56 0.17 8.26
C ILE A 106 18.28 0.84 9.61
N GLU A 107 19.17 0.68 10.59
CA GLU A 107 19.06 1.34 11.91
C GLU A 107 19.04 2.87 11.77
N ASN A 108 19.94 3.45 10.97
CA ASN A 108 19.96 4.88 10.69
C ASN A 108 18.67 5.35 10.02
N LEU A 109 18.14 4.60 9.05
CA LEU A 109 16.90 4.90 8.37
C LEU A 109 15.68 4.79 9.29
N LYS A 110 15.63 3.79 10.19
CA LYS A 110 14.60 3.69 11.24
C LYS A 110 14.59 4.93 12.13
N SER A 111 15.77 5.37 12.58
CA SER A 111 15.92 6.60 13.36
C SER A 111 15.50 7.84 12.58
N ASN A 112 15.89 7.94 11.30
CA ASN A 112 15.51 9.03 10.41
C ASN A 112 13.97 9.09 10.26
N PHE A 113 13.32 7.97 9.96
CA PHE A 113 11.86 7.88 9.88
C PHE A 113 11.20 8.35 11.17
N LYS A 114 11.61 7.80 12.32
CA LYS A 114 11.05 8.17 13.63
C LYS A 114 11.19 9.66 13.95
N ASN A 115 12.32 10.27 13.58
CA ASN A 115 12.59 11.68 13.87
C ASN A 115 11.86 12.62 12.89
N ASN A 116 11.56 12.17 11.67
CA ASN A 116 11.05 13.02 10.60
C ASN A 116 9.60 12.75 10.19
N SER A 117 8.99 11.61 10.59
CA SER A 117 7.61 11.25 10.22
C SER A 117 6.56 12.22 10.74
N ASN A 118 6.86 12.95 11.82
CA ASN A 118 6.00 13.99 12.39
C ASN A 118 6.25 15.39 11.82
N ASN A 119 7.33 15.60 11.05
CA ASN A 119 7.62 16.90 10.45
C ASN A 119 6.60 17.24 9.36
N SER A 120 6.36 18.53 9.16
CA SER A 120 5.39 19.04 8.19
C SER A 120 5.61 18.43 6.81
N ASP A 121 6.85 18.31 6.36
CA ASP A 121 7.16 17.88 4.99
C ASP A 121 6.83 16.40 4.75
N PHE A 122 6.87 15.58 5.81
CA PHE A 122 6.38 14.21 5.74
C PHE A 122 4.85 14.21 5.73
N ASN A 123 4.19 14.89 6.67
CA ASN A 123 2.72 14.84 6.78
C ASN A 123 1.94 15.70 5.77
N ASN A 124 2.60 16.54 4.97
CA ASN A 124 1.93 17.48 4.07
C ASN A 124 1.50 16.89 2.71
N THR A 125 1.95 15.68 2.36
CA THR A 125 1.62 15.05 1.07
C THR A 125 0.85 13.75 1.26
N LEU A 126 -0.12 13.49 0.38
CA LEU A 126 -0.89 12.25 0.36
C LEU A 126 0.01 11.04 0.14
N TYR A 127 1.09 11.19 -0.64
CA TYR A 127 2.09 10.13 -0.85
C TYR A 127 2.71 9.65 0.47
N ASN A 128 3.26 10.57 1.25
CA ASN A 128 3.89 10.25 2.53
C ASN A 128 2.86 9.80 3.58
N GLN A 129 1.65 10.35 3.56
CA GLN A 129 0.58 9.85 4.42
C GLN A 129 0.20 8.41 4.07
N TRP A 130 0.23 8.03 2.79
CA TRP A 130 0.01 6.65 2.37
C TRP A 130 1.13 5.77 2.90
N LEU A 131 2.39 6.20 2.78
CA LEU A 131 3.52 5.50 3.44
C LEU A 131 3.32 5.35 4.96
N ASN A 132 2.79 6.36 5.66
CA ASN A 132 2.46 6.24 7.08
C ASN A 132 1.36 5.20 7.34
N ALA A 133 0.32 5.13 6.50
CA ALA A 133 -0.70 4.09 6.61
C ALA A 133 -0.11 2.68 6.39
N ILE A 134 0.85 2.56 5.48
CA ILE A 134 1.60 1.31 5.24
C ILE A 134 2.44 0.95 6.47
N ALA A 135 3.11 1.92 7.10
CA ALA A 135 3.84 1.68 8.34
C ALA A 135 2.93 1.18 9.47
N VAL A 136 1.68 1.65 9.56
CA VAL A 136 0.69 1.12 10.52
C VAL A 136 0.31 -0.33 10.18
N GLN A 137 0.07 -0.63 8.90
CA GLN A 137 -0.19 -1.98 8.41
C GLN A 137 0.98 -2.96 8.68
N TRP A 138 2.20 -2.45 8.79
CA TRP A 138 3.39 -3.24 9.11
C TRP A 138 3.78 -3.23 10.58
N SER A 139 3.06 -2.51 11.44
CA SER A 139 3.38 -2.42 12.86
C SER A 139 3.24 -3.78 13.55
N ASP A 140 4.29 -4.21 14.26
CA ASP A 140 4.27 -5.44 15.05
C ASP A 140 3.32 -5.38 16.27
N THR A 141 2.75 -4.20 16.57
CA THR A 141 1.80 -4.03 17.68
C THR A 141 0.42 -4.63 17.43
N VAL A 142 0.13 -5.03 16.18
CA VAL A 142 -1.15 -5.65 15.80
C VAL A 142 -0.97 -7.15 15.67
N SER A 143 -1.33 -7.85 16.75
CA SER A 143 -1.34 -9.31 16.80
C SER A 143 -2.60 -9.90 16.19
N SER A 144 -2.48 -11.16 15.75
CA SER A 144 -3.62 -11.99 15.40
C SER A 144 -4.57 -12.16 16.59
N ILE A 145 -5.87 -12.33 16.29
CA ILE A 145 -6.88 -12.68 17.30
C ILE A 145 -6.71 -14.09 17.88
N ASN A 146 -5.98 -14.98 17.19
CA ASN A 146 -5.61 -16.30 17.70
C ASN A 146 -4.21 -16.30 18.36
N GLY A 147 -3.61 -15.14 18.56
CA GLY A 147 -2.33 -14.97 19.24
C GLY A 147 -1.16 -15.59 18.49
N ASN A 148 -0.33 -16.37 19.18
CA ASN A 148 0.90 -16.94 18.61
C ASN A 148 0.66 -18.11 17.66
N ALA A 149 -0.53 -18.73 17.70
CA ALA A 149 -0.82 -19.96 16.95
C ALA A 149 -0.74 -19.77 15.43
N ASP A 150 -1.07 -18.57 14.94
CA ASP A 150 -1.12 -18.20 13.53
C ASP A 150 -0.34 -16.90 13.25
N ASN A 151 0.55 -16.51 14.16
CA ASN A 151 1.31 -15.27 14.02
C ASN A 151 2.08 -15.20 12.69
N ASN A 152 2.68 -16.31 12.23
CA ASN A 152 3.46 -16.28 11.00
C ASN A 152 2.61 -16.05 9.74
N ILE A 153 1.44 -16.71 9.62
CA ILE A 153 0.53 -16.48 8.48
C ILE A 153 -0.07 -15.07 8.55
N TRP A 154 -0.37 -14.60 9.76
CA TRP A 154 -0.86 -13.25 10.00
C TRP A 154 0.15 -12.18 9.57
N GLN A 155 1.42 -12.28 10.03
CA GLN A 155 2.48 -11.36 9.65
C GLN A 155 2.81 -11.45 8.16
N THR A 156 2.78 -12.65 7.58
CA THR A 156 2.95 -12.84 6.13
C THR A 156 1.88 -12.10 5.35
N LYS A 157 0.61 -12.25 5.73
CA LYS A 157 -0.50 -11.55 5.10
C LYS A 157 -0.38 -10.03 5.26
N ARG A 158 -0.05 -9.54 6.46
CA ARG A 158 0.09 -8.09 6.68
C ARG A 158 1.25 -7.50 5.89
N LEU A 159 2.40 -8.16 5.86
CA LEU A 159 3.57 -7.78 5.07
C LEU A 159 3.21 -7.74 3.57
N GLN A 160 2.61 -8.80 3.04
CA GLN A 160 2.16 -8.91 1.65
C GLN A 160 1.18 -7.81 1.25
N THR A 161 0.15 -7.56 2.07
CA THR A 161 -0.81 -6.47 1.82
C THR A 161 -0.12 -5.11 1.79
N GLY A 162 0.78 -4.85 2.74
CA GLY A 162 1.54 -3.60 2.78
C GLY A 162 2.48 -3.41 1.58
N LEU A 163 3.14 -4.48 1.13
CA LEU A 163 4.04 -4.44 -0.04
C LEU A 163 3.25 -4.26 -1.35
N ALA A 164 2.10 -4.91 -1.47
CA ALA A 164 1.21 -4.72 -2.60
C ALA A 164 0.68 -3.28 -2.68
N THR A 165 0.23 -2.70 -1.56
CA THR A 165 -0.24 -1.31 -1.56
C THR A 165 0.91 -0.32 -1.82
N TRP A 166 2.15 -0.61 -1.38
CA TRP A 166 3.33 0.17 -1.74
C TRP A 166 3.64 0.11 -3.24
N ALA A 167 3.57 -1.07 -3.86
CA ALA A 167 3.75 -1.21 -5.31
C ALA A 167 2.67 -0.42 -6.07
N THR A 168 1.41 -0.46 -5.63
CA THR A 168 0.32 0.36 -6.18
C THR A 168 0.57 1.86 -6.01
N LEU A 169 1.07 2.31 -4.84
CA LEU A 169 1.42 3.70 -4.59
C LEU A 169 2.50 4.20 -5.57
N ARG A 170 3.54 3.40 -5.79
CA ARG A 170 4.59 3.71 -6.77
C ARG A 170 4.05 3.73 -8.18
N HIS A 171 3.28 2.72 -8.57
CA HIS A 171 2.63 2.66 -9.88
C HIS A 171 1.80 3.91 -10.16
N ALA A 172 0.94 4.29 -9.22
CA ALA A 172 0.06 5.46 -9.34
C ALA A 172 0.82 6.79 -9.45
N THR A 173 2.06 6.85 -8.97
CA THR A 173 2.88 8.07 -8.97
C THR A 173 4.03 8.06 -9.98
N LEU A 174 4.19 6.96 -10.74
CA LEU A 174 5.35 6.74 -11.61
C LEU A 174 5.49 7.79 -12.72
N LEU A 175 4.40 8.20 -13.39
CA LEU A 175 4.31 9.37 -14.29
C LEU A 175 2.89 9.43 -14.91
N VAL A 176 1.98 10.02 -14.13
CA VAL A 176 0.61 10.47 -14.45
C VAL A 176 0.13 10.14 -15.88
N ASN A 177 -0.32 8.92 -16.11
CA ASN A 177 -1.03 8.52 -17.33
C ASN A 177 -2.10 7.46 -17.01
N GLU A 178 -3.22 7.58 -17.70
CA GLU A 178 -4.37 6.67 -17.69
C GLU A 178 -4.34 5.88 -19.02
N ARG A 179 -4.43 4.54 -18.99
CA ARG A 179 -4.80 3.72 -20.16
C ARG A 179 -5.54 2.44 -19.76
N VAL A 180 -6.63 2.22 -20.49
CA VAL A 180 -7.70 1.23 -20.35
C VAL A 180 -7.38 -0.07 -21.09
N SER A 181 -7.73 -1.22 -20.53
CA SER A 181 -8.08 -2.45 -21.26
C SER A 181 -8.68 -3.49 -20.31
N ALA A 182 -9.71 -4.18 -20.82
CA ALA A 182 -10.71 -4.99 -20.11
C ALA A 182 -10.20 -6.29 -19.49
N GLU A 183 -10.87 -6.74 -18.43
CA GLU A 183 -11.62 -8.00 -18.47
C GLU A 183 -12.74 -8.00 -17.41
N CYS A 184 -13.90 -8.50 -17.84
CA CYS A 184 -15.12 -8.64 -17.07
C CYS A 184 -15.14 -9.92 -16.25
N GLY A 185 -16.02 -9.92 -15.25
CA GLY A 185 -16.77 -11.11 -14.81
C GLY A 185 -16.40 -11.60 -13.42
N GLU A 186 -17.29 -12.21 -12.64
CA GLU A 186 -18.73 -12.49 -12.75
C GLU A 186 -19.11 -12.95 -11.32
N GLY A 187 -20.20 -12.47 -10.70
CA GLY A 187 -21.51 -13.09 -10.82
C GLY A 187 -21.61 -14.41 -10.04
N GLY A 188 -22.16 -14.33 -8.82
CA GLY A 188 -22.66 -15.47 -8.07
C GLY A 188 -23.90 -15.04 -7.31
N PHE A 189 -25.05 -15.66 -7.61
CA PHE A 189 -26.23 -15.53 -6.76
C PHE A 189 -25.96 -16.28 -5.45
N GLU A 190 -25.88 -15.56 -4.34
CA GLU A 190 -25.92 -16.19 -3.01
C GLU A 190 -27.37 -16.57 -2.68
N ASP A 191 -27.57 -17.79 -2.18
CA ASP A 191 -28.84 -18.21 -1.58
C ASP A 191 -29.24 -17.21 -0.48
N ILE A 192 -30.49 -16.76 -0.48
CA ILE A 192 -31.05 -15.92 0.60
C ILE A 192 -31.06 -16.74 1.89
N LEU A 193 -29.99 -16.65 2.67
CA LEU A 193 -29.97 -17.12 4.04
C LEU A 193 -30.84 -16.18 4.87
N MET A 194 -31.95 -16.68 5.44
CA MET A 194 -32.82 -15.92 6.34
C MET A 194 -32.18 -15.57 7.71
N ARG A 195 -30.85 -15.69 7.83
CA ARG A 195 -30.09 -15.35 9.04
C ARG A 195 -29.39 -14.01 8.79
N ALA A 196 -29.17 -13.23 9.84
CA ALA A 196 -28.36 -12.02 9.73
C ALA A 196 -27.02 -12.34 9.05
N PRO A 197 -26.53 -11.47 8.15
CA PRO A 197 -25.24 -11.67 7.49
C PRO A 197 -24.17 -11.98 8.53
N ARG A 198 -23.31 -12.96 8.24
CA ARG A 198 -22.19 -13.31 9.10
C ARG A 198 -20.93 -12.80 8.44
N GLY A 199 -20.11 -12.11 9.21
CA GLY A 199 -18.87 -11.54 8.74
C GLY A 199 -18.00 -11.15 9.91
N PHE A 200 -16.73 -10.93 9.62
CA PHE A 200 -15.74 -10.55 10.62
C PHE A 200 -14.90 -9.43 10.03
N VAL A 201 -14.72 -8.35 10.79
CA VAL A 201 -13.80 -7.29 10.42
C VAL A 201 -12.43 -7.65 10.94
N GLU A 202 -11.42 -7.48 10.09
CA GLU A 202 -10.03 -7.66 10.49
C GLU A 202 -9.73 -6.85 11.77
N PRO A 203 -9.14 -7.44 12.83
CA PRO A 203 -8.96 -6.81 14.15
C PRO A 203 -7.77 -5.84 14.16
N ASP A 204 -7.66 -5.01 13.12
CA ASP A 204 -6.67 -3.96 12.95
C ASP A 204 -7.36 -2.59 12.82
N PRO A 205 -7.86 -2.04 13.94
CA PRO A 205 -8.54 -0.75 13.93
C PRO A 205 -7.60 0.40 13.51
N TYR A 206 -6.29 0.25 13.74
CA TYR A 206 -5.33 1.29 13.41
C TYR A 206 -5.20 1.46 11.90
N THR A 207 -5.15 0.37 11.13
CA THR A 207 -5.12 0.43 9.67
C THR A 207 -6.37 1.12 9.10
N PHE A 208 -7.56 0.76 9.58
CA PHE A 208 -8.79 1.46 9.17
C PHE A 208 -8.79 2.94 9.56
N GLY A 209 -8.28 3.27 10.74
CA GLY A 209 -8.11 4.65 11.18
C GLY A 209 -7.13 5.45 10.31
N SER A 210 -6.06 4.82 9.85
CA SER A 210 -5.11 5.43 8.91
C SER A 210 -5.73 5.64 7.52
N ILE A 211 -6.54 4.70 7.03
CA ILE A 211 -7.30 4.86 5.78
C ILE A 211 -8.29 6.02 5.90
N ALA A 212 -9.02 6.12 7.02
CA ALA A 212 -9.91 7.25 7.25
C ALA A 212 -9.16 8.59 7.25
N ALA A 213 -8.02 8.65 7.96
CA ALA A 213 -7.18 9.84 8.01
C ALA A 213 -6.68 10.27 6.62
N LEU A 214 -6.36 9.32 5.72
CA LEU A 214 -5.99 9.62 4.33
C LEU A 214 -7.10 10.39 3.59
N PHE A 215 -8.34 9.91 3.69
CA PHE A 215 -9.49 10.57 3.04
C PHE A 215 -9.81 11.92 3.69
N GLU A 216 -9.71 12.05 5.01
CA GLU A 216 -9.86 13.30 5.75
C GLU A 216 -8.82 14.35 5.32
N ASN A 217 -7.57 13.92 5.13
CA ASN A 217 -6.50 14.79 4.68
C ASN A 217 -6.65 15.17 3.20
N ALA A 218 -7.08 14.25 2.34
CA ALA A 218 -7.44 14.55 0.96
C ALA A 218 -8.55 15.60 0.90
N THR A 219 -9.57 15.47 1.75
CA THR A 219 -10.66 16.44 1.93
C THR A 219 -10.12 17.83 2.30
N SER A 220 -9.20 17.90 3.27
CA SER A 220 -8.55 19.15 3.69
C SER A 220 -7.73 19.79 2.56
N TYR A 221 -6.99 18.96 1.81
CA TYR A 221 -6.17 19.43 0.69
C TYR A 221 -7.03 20.01 -0.44
N VAL A 222 -8.06 19.27 -0.87
CA VAL A 222 -8.99 19.71 -1.92
C VAL A 222 -9.68 21.01 -1.50
N SER A 223 -10.16 21.11 -0.26
CA SER A 223 -10.80 22.33 0.27
C SER A 223 -9.89 23.56 0.18
N LYS A 224 -8.62 23.42 0.58
CA LYS A 224 -7.63 24.51 0.50
C LYS A 224 -7.33 24.89 -0.95
N ALA A 225 -7.26 23.91 -1.84
CA ALA A 225 -6.97 24.12 -3.26
C ALA A 225 -8.12 24.80 -4.03
N THR A 226 -9.35 24.68 -3.55
CA THR A 226 -10.55 25.26 -4.19
C THR A 226 -10.98 26.60 -3.57
N ALA A 227 -10.55 26.93 -2.35
CA ALA A 227 -10.98 28.13 -1.61
C ALA A 227 -10.80 29.49 -2.33
N ASN A 228 -9.86 29.61 -3.27
CA ASN A 228 -9.48 30.88 -3.93
C ASN A 228 -9.72 30.90 -5.45
N LYS A 229 -10.54 29.99 -6.00
CA LYS A 229 -10.76 29.93 -7.45
C LYS A 229 -12.06 30.65 -7.86
N ASN A 230 -11.98 31.56 -8.83
CA ASN A 230 -13.14 32.27 -9.37
C ASN A 230 -13.94 31.44 -10.41
N ASP A 231 -13.44 30.27 -10.80
CA ASP A 231 -14.08 29.30 -11.72
C ASP A 231 -15.13 28.38 -11.06
N ILE A 232 -15.49 28.64 -9.80
CA ILE A 232 -16.36 27.74 -9.00
C ILE A 232 -17.80 27.72 -9.52
N THR A 233 -18.27 28.75 -10.20
CA THR A 233 -19.69 28.86 -10.61
C THR A 233 -20.14 27.78 -11.60
N GLU A 234 -19.27 27.32 -12.51
CA GLU A 234 -19.60 26.23 -13.45
C GLU A 234 -19.26 24.83 -12.94
N LYS A 235 -18.39 24.69 -11.93
CA LYS A 235 -17.85 23.41 -11.44
C LYS A 235 -18.19 23.09 -9.97
N SER A 236 -19.02 23.90 -9.31
CA SER A 236 -19.39 23.73 -7.89
C SER A 236 -19.92 22.34 -7.60
N SER A 237 -20.81 21.81 -8.44
CA SER A 237 -21.39 20.47 -8.29
C SER A 237 -20.37 19.34 -8.32
N LEU A 238 -19.31 19.47 -9.12
CA LEU A 238 -18.21 18.51 -9.18
C LEU A 238 -17.36 18.55 -7.90
N TYR A 239 -17.00 19.76 -7.44
CA TYR A 239 -16.23 19.90 -6.21
C TYR A 239 -17.00 19.41 -4.98
N ASP A 240 -18.27 19.78 -4.87
CA ASP A 240 -19.15 19.31 -3.79
C ASP A 240 -19.32 17.79 -3.84
N GLY A 241 -19.45 17.21 -5.05
CA GLY A 241 -19.47 15.77 -5.27
C GLY A 241 -18.21 15.07 -4.79
N ILE A 242 -17.03 15.53 -5.20
CA ILE A 242 -15.73 14.98 -4.76
C ILE A 242 -15.58 15.09 -3.24
N MET A 243 -15.91 16.25 -2.68
CA MET A 243 -15.83 16.52 -1.24
C MET A 243 -16.76 15.63 -0.43
N LEU A 244 -17.99 15.41 -0.90
CA LEU A 244 -18.94 14.48 -0.29
C LEU A 244 -18.37 13.06 -0.31
N ARG A 245 -17.83 12.60 -1.45
CA ARG A 245 -17.30 11.23 -1.56
C ARG A 245 -16.05 10.98 -0.73
N LEU A 246 -15.16 11.95 -0.61
CA LEU A 246 -14.02 11.82 0.30
C LEU A 246 -14.48 11.70 1.76
N LYS A 247 -15.50 12.46 2.16
CA LYS A 247 -16.10 12.36 3.50
C LYS A 247 -16.82 11.04 3.72
N ASP A 248 -17.58 10.57 2.73
CA ASP A 248 -18.25 9.26 2.79
C ASP A 248 -17.22 8.13 2.95
N ALA A 249 -16.14 8.14 2.16
CA ALA A 249 -15.06 7.17 2.25
C ALA A 249 -14.36 7.19 3.62
N ALA A 250 -14.09 8.38 4.16
CA ALA A 250 -13.55 8.53 5.51
C ALA A 250 -14.51 7.94 6.56
N SER A 251 -15.80 8.26 6.48
CA SER A 251 -16.82 7.78 7.42
C SER A 251 -16.97 6.27 7.39
N GLU A 252 -16.97 5.65 6.22
CA GLU A 252 -17.01 4.19 6.09
C GLU A 252 -15.76 3.56 6.70
N ALA A 253 -14.56 4.10 6.43
CA ALA A 253 -13.33 3.61 7.05
C ALA A 253 -13.36 3.75 8.60
N ARG A 254 -13.92 4.85 9.15
CA ARG A 254 -14.13 5.00 10.60
C ARG A 254 -15.12 3.99 11.16
N LEU A 255 -16.16 3.62 10.40
CA LEU A 255 -17.09 2.56 10.81
C LEU A 255 -16.36 1.22 10.92
N PHE A 256 -15.53 0.86 9.94
CA PHE A 256 -14.71 -0.36 10.01
C PHE A 256 -13.68 -0.33 11.14
N GLN A 257 -13.09 0.84 11.44
CA GLN A 257 -12.26 1.02 12.63
C GLN A 257 -13.06 0.67 13.90
N ALA A 258 -14.26 1.23 14.08
CA ALA A 258 -15.07 0.97 15.26
C ALA A 258 -15.49 -0.51 15.38
N MET A 259 -15.80 -1.17 14.25
CA MET A 259 -16.09 -2.61 14.22
C MET A 259 -14.87 -3.44 14.60
N ALA A 260 -13.68 -3.12 14.07
CA ALA A 260 -12.42 -3.79 14.44
C ALA A 260 -12.09 -3.64 15.94
N GLU A 261 -12.37 -2.47 16.53
CA GLU A 261 -12.20 -2.25 17.97
C GLU A 261 -13.17 -3.09 18.81
N LYS A 262 -14.41 -3.26 18.36
CA LYS A 262 -15.41 -4.12 19.00
C LYS A 262 -14.99 -5.58 18.95
N GLU A 263 -14.61 -6.07 17.77
CA GLU A 263 -14.14 -7.45 17.56
C GLU A 263 -12.92 -7.77 18.42
N LYS A 264 -11.94 -6.85 18.48
CA LYS A 264 -10.76 -6.99 19.35
C LYS A 264 -11.10 -7.10 20.84
N LYS A 265 -12.20 -6.46 21.27
CA LYS A 265 -12.71 -6.52 22.65
C LYS A 265 -13.67 -7.68 22.90
N GLY A 266 -13.98 -8.49 21.88
CA GLY A 266 -15.00 -9.54 21.94
C GLY A 266 -16.42 -9.00 22.11
N LEU A 267 -16.67 -7.75 21.73
CA LEU A 267 -17.99 -7.12 21.76
C LEU A 267 -18.77 -7.49 20.50
N GLN A 268 -20.08 -7.70 20.63
CA GLN A 268 -20.94 -8.06 19.50
C GLN A 268 -21.17 -6.85 18.58
N LEU A 269 -21.15 -7.13 17.27
CA LEU A 269 -21.56 -6.17 16.24
C LEU A 269 -23.08 -6.14 16.09
N THR A 270 -23.63 -4.98 15.69
CA THR A 270 -25.06 -4.84 15.40
C THR A 270 -25.43 -5.51 14.07
N LYS A 271 -26.73 -5.60 13.76
CA LYS A 271 -27.19 -6.16 12.48
C LYS A 271 -26.74 -5.30 11.30
N GLU A 272 -26.80 -3.99 11.44
CA GLU A 272 -26.40 -3.01 10.43
C GLU A 272 -24.89 -3.09 10.15
N GLU A 273 -24.09 -3.31 11.19
CA GLU A 273 -22.64 -3.55 11.07
C GLU A 273 -22.35 -4.83 10.27
N HIS A 274 -23.07 -5.93 10.56
CA HIS A 274 -22.93 -7.16 9.78
C HIS A 274 -23.36 -7.00 8.31
N GLU A 275 -24.42 -6.23 8.04
CA GLU A 275 -24.85 -5.91 6.67
C GLU A 275 -23.77 -5.13 5.92
N LYS A 276 -23.08 -4.20 6.59
CA LYS A 276 -21.94 -3.47 6.01
C LYS A 276 -20.78 -4.39 5.68
N ILE A 277 -20.48 -5.37 6.53
CA ILE A 277 -19.44 -6.37 6.26
C ILE A 277 -19.80 -7.23 5.04
N LEU A 278 -21.04 -7.72 4.96
CA LEU A 278 -21.51 -8.51 3.81
C LEU A 278 -21.34 -7.73 2.50
N TYR A 279 -21.69 -6.45 2.51
CA TYR A 279 -21.67 -5.60 1.32
C TYR A 279 -20.39 -4.76 1.19
N ILE A 280 -19.27 -5.15 1.82
CA ILE A 280 -18.03 -4.35 1.78
C ILE A 280 -17.52 -4.12 0.36
N ALA A 281 -17.63 -5.12 -0.52
CA ALA A 281 -17.26 -4.98 -1.93
C ALA A 281 -18.10 -3.88 -2.61
N ARG A 282 -19.41 -3.86 -2.34
CA ARG A 282 -20.30 -2.80 -2.84
C ARG A 282 -19.94 -1.43 -2.27
N VAL A 283 -19.56 -1.33 -0.99
CA VAL A 283 -19.13 -0.06 -0.38
C VAL A 283 -17.89 0.49 -1.10
N ALA A 284 -16.88 -0.36 -1.31
CA ALA A 284 -15.65 0.04 -1.99
C ALA A 284 -15.88 0.36 -3.47
N GLU A 285 -16.60 -0.50 -4.19
CA GLU A 285 -16.91 -0.32 -5.61
C GLU A 285 -17.77 0.92 -5.86
N HIS A 286 -18.79 1.16 -5.03
CA HIS A 286 -19.65 2.33 -5.16
C HIS A 286 -18.85 3.63 -5.07
N LEU A 287 -17.93 3.73 -4.10
CA LEU A 287 -17.08 4.91 -3.96
C LEU A 287 -16.17 5.06 -5.19
N PHE A 288 -15.52 3.98 -5.62
CA PHE A 288 -14.63 3.99 -6.78
C PHE A 288 -15.32 4.42 -8.08
N LEU A 289 -16.46 3.78 -8.40
CA LEU A 289 -17.24 4.09 -9.61
C LEU A 289 -17.74 5.53 -9.60
N VAL A 290 -18.17 6.04 -8.45
CA VAL A 290 -18.64 7.42 -8.37
C VAL A 290 -17.49 8.41 -8.53
N PHE A 291 -16.32 8.16 -7.93
CA PHE A 291 -15.12 9.00 -8.16
C PHE A 291 -14.75 9.06 -9.65
N ASN A 292 -14.75 7.91 -10.33
CA ASN A 292 -14.48 7.85 -11.76
C ASN A 292 -15.56 8.56 -12.59
N SER A 293 -16.84 8.39 -12.25
CA SER A 293 -17.95 9.07 -12.93
C SER A 293 -17.90 10.60 -12.81
N LEU A 294 -17.40 11.09 -11.67
CA LEU A 294 -17.19 12.52 -11.43
C LEU A 294 -16.02 13.06 -12.27
N ALA A 295 -14.98 12.25 -12.47
CA ALA A 295 -13.84 12.60 -13.32
C ALA A 295 -14.20 12.58 -14.81
N ASN A 296 -14.94 11.56 -15.27
CA ASN A 296 -15.45 11.45 -16.62
C ASN A 296 -16.73 10.59 -16.63
N LYS A 297 -17.79 11.09 -17.28
CA LYS A 297 -19.07 10.36 -17.40
C LYS A 297 -18.93 9.01 -18.10
N ASP A 298 -17.96 8.87 -19.00
CA ASP A 298 -17.68 7.62 -19.71
C ASP A 298 -16.97 6.57 -18.82
N TYR A 299 -16.37 7.00 -17.70
CA TYR A 299 -15.76 6.10 -16.71
C TYR A 299 -16.76 5.57 -15.67
N ALA A 300 -18.03 6.02 -15.72
CA ALA A 300 -19.02 5.72 -14.69
C ALA A 300 -19.53 4.26 -14.68
N LEU A 301 -19.38 3.50 -15.78
CA LEU A 301 -20.25 2.33 -15.99
C LEU A 301 -19.70 1.09 -16.69
N SER A 302 -18.41 0.94 -17.03
CA SER A 302 -18.04 -0.29 -17.76
C SER A 302 -16.63 -0.87 -17.68
N HIS A 303 -15.59 -0.18 -17.22
CA HIS A 303 -14.23 -0.75 -17.31
C HIS A 303 -13.32 -0.30 -16.14
N PRO A 304 -13.41 -0.91 -14.94
CA PRO A 304 -12.42 -0.66 -13.90
C PRO A 304 -11.03 -1.11 -14.38
N ASP A 305 -9.99 -0.38 -13.96
CA ASP A 305 -8.61 -0.78 -14.20
C ASP A 305 -8.33 -2.15 -13.58
N PRO A 306 -7.74 -3.10 -14.31
CA PRO A 306 -7.40 -4.39 -13.74
C PRO A 306 -6.45 -4.25 -12.54
N MET A 307 -6.70 -5.06 -11.51
CA MET A 307 -5.90 -5.08 -10.29
C MET A 307 -4.41 -5.39 -10.53
N PRO A 308 -4.02 -6.26 -11.49
CA PRO A 308 -2.61 -6.52 -11.72
C PRO A 308 -1.87 -5.29 -12.27
N LYS A 309 -0.88 -4.82 -11.51
CA LYS A 309 -0.07 -3.64 -11.81
C LYS A 309 1.40 -3.92 -11.54
N ILE A 310 2.30 -3.32 -12.31
CA ILE A 310 3.75 -3.54 -12.17
C ILE A 310 4.51 -2.22 -12.23
N VAL A 311 5.55 -2.10 -11.40
CA VAL A 311 6.38 -0.91 -11.33
C VAL A 311 7.85 -1.27 -11.25
N ASP A 312 8.69 -0.47 -11.91
CA ASP A 312 10.14 -0.52 -11.75
C ASP A 312 10.55 0.22 -10.47
N VAL A 313 11.39 -0.44 -9.68
CA VAL A 313 11.77 0.06 -8.35
C VAL A 313 13.18 0.64 -8.36
N ALA A 314 14.11 -0.10 -8.96
CA ALA A 314 15.52 0.21 -9.02
C ALA A 314 16.20 -0.59 -10.14
N GLY A 315 17.44 -0.25 -10.45
CA GLY A 315 18.27 -0.97 -11.42
C GLY A 315 18.75 -0.06 -12.56
N ASP A 316 19.90 -0.40 -13.11
CA ASP A 316 20.52 0.27 -14.25
C ASP A 316 21.09 -0.80 -15.17
N PRO A 317 20.63 -0.93 -16.42
CA PRO A 317 21.04 -2.01 -17.33
C PRO A 317 22.56 -2.03 -17.61
N SER A 318 23.29 -0.96 -17.28
CA SER A 318 24.76 -0.91 -17.37
C SER A 318 25.47 -1.55 -16.16
N VAL A 319 24.77 -1.76 -15.04
CA VAL A 319 25.35 -2.20 -13.76
C VAL A 319 24.61 -3.41 -13.16
N SER A 320 23.29 -3.50 -13.31
CA SER A 320 22.43 -4.54 -12.71
C SER A 320 21.15 -4.80 -13.52
N ASN A 321 20.42 -5.86 -13.15
CA ASN A 321 19.05 -6.05 -13.62
C ASN A 321 18.11 -4.97 -13.05
N TYR A 322 16.89 -4.87 -13.58
CA TYR A 322 15.82 -4.09 -12.96
C TYR A 322 15.16 -4.88 -11.83
N LEU A 323 14.90 -4.24 -10.70
CA LEU A 323 14.00 -4.75 -9.68
C LEU A 323 12.57 -4.33 -10.02
N MET A 324 11.70 -5.30 -10.23
CA MET A 324 10.27 -5.11 -10.46
C MET A 324 9.49 -5.45 -9.21
N ALA A 325 8.52 -4.62 -8.85
CA ALA A 325 7.50 -4.92 -7.86
C ALA A 325 6.13 -4.94 -8.53
N ALA A 326 5.29 -5.91 -8.19
CA ALA A 326 4.00 -6.08 -8.85
C ALA A 326 2.91 -6.62 -7.92
N VAL A 327 1.68 -6.27 -8.28
CA VAL A 327 0.44 -6.78 -7.70
C VAL A 327 -0.20 -7.69 -8.73
N GLY A 328 -0.73 -8.84 -8.31
CA GLY A 328 -1.47 -9.73 -9.21
C GLY A 328 -2.96 -9.74 -8.91
N ASN A 329 -3.63 -10.85 -9.22
CA ASN A 329 -5.03 -11.05 -8.84
C ASN A 329 -5.18 -11.15 -7.32
N SER A 330 -6.39 -10.87 -6.81
CA SER A 330 -6.71 -11.15 -5.42
C SER A 330 -6.57 -12.63 -5.11
N MET A 331 -6.12 -12.92 -3.89
CA MET A 331 -6.05 -14.26 -3.35
C MET A 331 -7.16 -14.46 -2.33
N GLU A 332 -7.53 -15.71 -2.13
CA GLU A 332 -8.49 -16.09 -1.10
C GLU A 332 -7.82 -16.13 0.28
N TRP A 333 -8.43 -15.42 1.24
CA TRP A 333 -8.04 -15.45 2.64
C TRP A 333 -9.02 -16.32 3.42
N ASN A 334 -8.55 -17.48 3.90
CA ASN A 334 -9.32 -18.34 4.81
C ASN A 334 -8.74 -18.21 6.22
N TYR A 335 -9.57 -17.84 7.19
CA TYR A 335 -9.11 -17.52 8.52
C TYR A 335 -10.05 -17.97 9.62
N ILE A 336 -9.50 -18.39 10.75
CA ILE A 336 -10.28 -18.84 11.90
C ILE A 336 -10.48 -17.65 12.84
N VAL A 337 -11.73 -17.37 13.20
CA VAL A 337 -12.10 -16.26 14.09
C VAL A 337 -12.97 -16.75 15.24
N PRO A 338 -12.87 -16.12 16.42
CA PRO A 338 -13.80 -16.39 17.51
C PRO A 338 -15.21 -15.94 17.14
N PHE A 339 -16.20 -16.75 17.49
CA PHE A 339 -17.62 -16.47 17.25
C PHE A 339 -18.47 -17.11 18.34
N TYR A 340 -19.03 -16.28 19.25
CA TYR A 340 -19.94 -16.72 20.31
C TYR A 340 -19.45 -17.96 21.10
N GLY A 341 -18.19 -17.93 21.55
CA GLY A 341 -17.58 -19.03 22.30
C GLY A 341 -17.20 -20.26 21.46
N ARG A 342 -17.32 -20.17 20.13
CA ARG A 342 -16.85 -21.16 19.15
C ARG A 342 -15.84 -20.51 18.20
N HIS A 343 -15.30 -21.30 17.27
CA HIS A 343 -14.50 -20.82 16.16
C HIS A 343 -15.26 -20.99 14.85
N GLN A 344 -15.09 -20.04 13.92
CA GLN A 344 -15.62 -20.12 12.56
C GLN A 344 -14.53 -19.83 11.55
N ILE A 345 -14.66 -20.42 10.37
CA ILE A 345 -13.83 -20.07 9.23
C ILE A 345 -14.55 -18.95 8.48
N VAL A 346 -13.87 -17.81 8.33
CA VAL A 346 -14.28 -16.73 7.45
C VAL A 346 -13.44 -16.76 6.18
N LYS A 347 -14.07 -16.34 5.10
CA LYS A 347 -13.47 -16.24 3.78
C LYS A 347 -13.47 -14.77 3.35
N GLY A 348 -12.34 -14.31 2.85
CA GLY A 348 -12.17 -12.95 2.37
C GLY A 348 -11.18 -12.89 1.21
N SER A 349 -10.82 -11.66 0.83
CA SER A 349 -9.85 -11.37 -0.21
C SER A 349 -8.58 -10.77 0.41
N VAL A 350 -7.42 -11.12 -0.14
CA VAL A 350 -6.12 -10.52 0.20
C VAL A 350 -5.36 -10.17 -1.08
N TYR A 351 -4.56 -9.11 -1.05
CA TYR A 351 -3.66 -8.77 -2.14
C TYR A 351 -2.68 -9.91 -2.44
N SER A 352 -2.24 -10.07 -3.68
CA SER A 352 -1.00 -10.79 -4.01
C SER A 352 0.14 -9.80 -4.24
N TYR A 353 1.38 -10.22 -3.92
CA TYR A 353 2.58 -9.41 -4.12
C TYR A 353 3.68 -10.23 -4.78
N TYR A 354 4.39 -9.61 -5.71
CA TYR A 354 5.51 -10.18 -6.44
C TYR A 354 6.66 -9.18 -6.47
N GLU A 355 7.87 -9.69 -6.30
CA GLU A 355 9.12 -8.92 -6.41
C GLU A 355 10.14 -9.81 -7.10
N PHE A 356 10.73 -9.32 -8.19
CA PHE A 356 11.68 -10.11 -8.97
C PHE A 356 12.63 -9.23 -9.78
N GLU A 357 13.80 -9.78 -10.08
CA GLU A 357 14.73 -9.18 -11.02
C GLU A 357 14.31 -9.46 -12.47
N SER A 358 14.43 -8.46 -13.33
CA SER A 358 14.16 -8.56 -14.77
C SER A 358 15.27 -7.88 -15.55
N ASN A 359 15.67 -8.49 -16.66
CA ASN A 359 16.63 -7.89 -17.60
C ASN A 359 15.99 -6.81 -18.49
N GLN A 360 14.68 -6.64 -18.42
CA GLN A 360 13.90 -5.65 -19.17
C GLN A 360 12.80 -5.06 -18.30
N LEU A 361 12.42 -3.82 -18.59
CA LEU A 361 11.23 -3.22 -17.99
C LEU A 361 9.98 -3.95 -18.49
N LEU A 362 8.97 -4.04 -17.63
CA LEU A 362 7.68 -4.61 -17.96
C LEU A 362 6.58 -3.58 -17.74
N ASN A 363 5.63 -3.51 -18.67
CA ASN A 363 4.41 -2.73 -18.52
C ASN A 363 3.24 -3.60 -17.98
N ASP A 364 2.13 -2.96 -17.61
CA ASP A 364 0.96 -3.64 -17.05
C ASP A 364 0.39 -4.74 -17.96
N SER A 365 0.45 -4.59 -19.29
CA SER A 365 -0.06 -5.61 -20.22
C SER A 365 0.82 -6.85 -20.23
N GLU A 366 2.14 -6.66 -20.29
CA GLU A 366 3.12 -7.76 -20.24
C GLU A 366 3.08 -8.48 -18.89
N TRP A 367 2.84 -7.75 -17.80
CA TRP A 367 2.66 -8.35 -16.48
C TRP A 367 1.38 -9.17 -16.39
N ARG A 368 0.26 -8.68 -16.95
CA ARG A 368 -1.02 -9.41 -17.00
C ARG A 368 -0.93 -10.74 -17.74
N GLU A 369 -0.10 -10.82 -18.79
CA GLU A 369 0.15 -12.10 -19.49
C GLU A 369 0.96 -13.09 -18.63
N LYS A 370 1.81 -12.59 -17.72
CA LYS A 370 2.73 -13.41 -16.91
C LYS A 370 2.20 -13.76 -15.52
N VAL A 371 1.30 -12.96 -14.95
CA VAL A 371 0.88 -13.07 -13.54
C VAL A 371 0.36 -14.46 -13.17
N GLY A 372 -0.37 -15.13 -14.08
CA GLY A 372 -0.92 -16.47 -13.83
C GLY A 372 0.14 -17.57 -13.69
N GLN A 373 1.37 -17.32 -14.17
CA GLN A 373 2.51 -18.24 -14.08
C GLN A 373 3.59 -17.75 -13.11
N ALA A 374 3.42 -16.55 -12.56
CA ALA A 374 4.39 -15.95 -11.66
C ALA A 374 4.48 -16.75 -10.35
N SER A 375 5.71 -17.00 -9.91
CA SER A 375 5.93 -17.68 -8.64
C SER A 375 5.76 -16.70 -7.47
N PHE A 376 4.99 -17.11 -6.46
CA PHE A 376 4.95 -16.39 -5.19
C PHE A 376 6.32 -16.36 -4.51
N LEU A 377 6.56 -15.35 -3.68
CA LEU A 377 7.82 -15.24 -2.94
C LEU A 377 7.99 -16.42 -1.95
N PRO A 378 9.23 -16.87 -1.67
CA PRO A 378 9.49 -18.03 -0.81
C PRO A 378 8.83 -17.96 0.57
N TRP A 379 8.66 -16.76 1.13
CA TRP A 379 8.01 -16.54 2.43
C TRP A 379 6.48 -16.53 2.36
N ILE A 380 5.88 -16.36 1.17
CA ILE A 380 4.43 -16.47 0.94
C ILE A 380 4.04 -17.92 0.66
N LYS A 381 4.83 -18.64 -0.16
CA LYS A 381 4.52 -20.00 -0.66
C LYS A 381 4.00 -20.99 0.41
N PRO A 382 4.54 -21.03 1.66
CA PRO A 382 4.09 -22.00 2.67
C PRO A 382 2.63 -21.86 3.07
N TYR A 383 2.02 -20.68 2.84
CA TYR A 383 0.64 -20.38 3.25
C TYR A 383 -0.36 -20.46 2.10
N ILE A 384 0.07 -20.88 0.92
CA ILE A 384 -0.80 -21.03 -0.26
C ILE A 384 -1.22 -22.49 -0.38
N SER A 385 -2.53 -22.72 -0.32
CA SER A 385 -3.10 -24.04 -0.58
C SER A 385 -2.95 -24.41 -2.06
N LYS A 386 -2.51 -25.64 -2.33
CA LYS A 386 -2.54 -26.24 -3.68
C LYS A 386 -3.93 -26.76 -4.06
N GLN A 387 -4.86 -26.80 -3.10
CA GLN A 387 -6.23 -27.27 -3.27
C GLN A 387 -7.18 -26.10 -3.15
N THR A 388 -8.05 -25.92 -4.15
CA THR A 388 -9.21 -25.05 -4.02
C THR A 388 -10.19 -25.72 -3.07
N VAL A 389 -10.46 -25.10 -1.92
CA VAL A 389 -11.46 -25.60 -0.98
C VAL A 389 -12.85 -25.33 -1.57
N THR A 390 -13.36 -26.27 -2.36
CA THR A 390 -14.67 -26.18 -3.02
C THR A 390 -15.81 -26.73 -2.17
N GLN A 391 -15.49 -27.40 -1.06
CA GLN A 391 -16.49 -28.04 -0.20
C GLN A 391 -16.95 -27.09 0.91
N ARG A 392 -18.27 -26.97 1.08
CA ARG A 392 -18.86 -26.37 2.28
C ARG A 392 -18.35 -27.16 3.50
N PRO A 393 -17.93 -26.52 4.60
CA PRO A 393 -17.57 -27.24 5.82
C PRO A 393 -18.75 -28.13 6.22
N GLN A 394 -18.55 -29.45 6.22
CA GLN A 394 -19.53 -30.39 6.76
C GLN A 394 -19.55 -30.18 8.27
N THR A 395 -20.51 -29.39 8.75
CA THR A 395 -20.80 -29.33 10.16
C THR A 395 -21.66 -30.54 10.51
N ASN A 396 -21.13 -31.46 11.31
CA ASN A 396 -21.94 -32.47 11.98
C ASN A 396 -22.80 -31.76 13.04
N TYR A 397 -23.92 -31.18 12.62
CA TYR A 397 -25.01 -30.75 13.49
C TYR A 397 -26.33 -31.27 12.95
#